data_AF-A0A7D4AMG4-F1
#
_entry.id   AF-A0A7D4AMG4-F1
#
_cell.length_a   1.000
_cell.length_b   1.000
_cell.length_c   1.000
_cell.angle_alpha   90.00
_cell.angle_beta   90.00
_cell.angle_gamma   90.00
#
_symmetry.space_group_name_H-M   'P 1'
#
loop_
_entity.id
_entity.type
_entity.pdbx_description
1 polymer ?
#
loop_
_entity_poly.entity_id
_entity_poly.type
_entity_poly.pdbx_seq_one_letter_code
_entity_poly.pdbx_strand_id
1 'polypeptide(L)'
;MKIFFRRVHLYLAFSAGLVFLVQCLTGTVLVFEDEITHALYAGRYTVAVPAAQPRQSLAVLADHLRQLKPKSKLLGFTVYADPARTVELTYREAPARPDDTQPAEGRGFRNKSAAPRSAGADKPRGRPERGNTAFLNPYSGQVVGLLDRQDRGIFKVAEDVHRRLLAGEVGKALTGLSALFILVITATGVVLWWPKTWALLTGRLRIRWSGSGKRITHDLHVVLGFYCAPFLFGLALTGVIMSYRWAAESLFRLTGTRPTVGIAAPRSAFPGSPRMLAYDAALRTGQQVYRTAEFWRVGAPKDSAAAISISAPSTLTWRAAGLDTLFADRSTGAALGQHLYSRQSAGAQLRRLAKPLHTGAIGGAWTKGLALVVVLCSLTFPVTGVLLWLNRTRRKQPKKTRTPVAV
;
A
#
# COMPACT_ATOMS: atom_id res chain seq x y z
N MET A 1 -10.19 -21.14 31.59
CA MET A 1 -9.83 -20.09 30.60
C MET A 1 -9.01 -20.59 29.39
N LYS A 2 -7.88 -21.31 29.54
CA LYS A 2 -7.04 -21.72 28.38
C LYS A 2 -7.73 -22.57 27.30
N ILE A 3 -8.74 -23.37 27.65
CA ILE A 3 -9.52 -24.17 26.69
C ILE A 3 -10.31 -23.26 25.73
N PHE A 4 -10.93 -22.19 26.26
CA PHE A 4 -11.67 -21.22 25.47
C PHE A 4 -10.76 -20.54 24.44
N PHE A 5 -9.66 -19.94 24.88
CA PHE A 5 -8.69 -19.28 23.99
C PHE A 5 -8.13 -20.24 22.94
N ARG A 6 -7.89 -21.51 23.30
CA ARG A 6 -7.44 -22.53 22.35
C ARG A 6 -8.48 -22.83 21.26
N ARG A 7 -9.77 -22.88 21.63
CA ARG A 7 -10.86 -23.08 20.65
C ARG A 7 -10.98 -21.87 19.73
N VAL A 8 -10.97 -20.65 20.29
CA VAL A 8 -11.00 -19.40 19.52
C VAL A 8 -9.84 -19.35 18.54
N HIS A 9 -8.61 -19.54 19.03
CA HIS A 9 -7.41 -19.53 18.20
C HIS A 9 -7.49 -20.56 17.07
N LEU A 10 -7.89 -21.80 17.38
CA LEU A 10 -7.99 -22.88 16.39
C LEU A 10 -9.02 -22.57 15.29
N TYR A 11 -10.25 -22.22 15.66
CA TYR A 11 -11.31 -22.05 14.66
C TYR A 11 -11.09 -20.81 13.80
N LEU A 12 -10.63 -19.70 14.39
CA LEU A 12 -10.29 -18.52 13.60
C LEU A 12 -9.09 -18.79 12.68
N ALA A 13 -8.05 -19.48 13.18
CA ALA A 13 -6.88 -19.82 12.36
C ALA A 13 -7.22 -20.76 11.21
N PHE A 14 -8.13 -21.72 11.42
CA PHE A 14 -8.58 -22.60 10.36
C PHE A 14 -9.37 -21.84 9.29
N SER A 15 -10.27 -20.93 9.69
CA SER A 15 -11.08 -20.13 8.77
C SER A 15 -10.26 -19.11 7.97
N ALA A 16 -9.28 -18.44 8.61
CA ALA A 16 -8.45 -17.42 7.96
C ALA A 16 -7.18 -17.98 7.31
N GLY A 17 -6.75 -19.20 7.64
CA GLY A 17 -5.42 -19.70 7.33
C GLY A 17 -5.05 -19.68 5.85
N LEU A 18 -5.97 -20.07 4.96
CA LEU A 18 -5.74 -20.04 3.52
C LEU A 18 -5.64 -18.60 2.99
N VAL A 19 -6.55 -17.73 3.42
CA VAL A 19 -6.54 -16.31 3.03
C VAL A 19 -5.25 -15.64 3.52
N PHE A 20 -4.86 -15.91 4.77
CA PHE A 20 -3.62 -15.40 5.34
C PHE A 20 -2.38 -15.89 4.58
N LEU A 21 -2.34 -17.17 4.18
CA LEU A 21 -1.24 -17.70 3.37
C LEU A 21 -1.09 -16.94 2.04
N VAL A 22 -2.20 -16.73 1.33
CA VAL A 22 -2.21 -15.98 0.07
C VAL A 22 -1.80 -14.51 0.30
N GLN A 23 -2.26 -13.90 1.39
CA GLN A 23 -1.87 -12.53 1.77
C GLN A 23 -0.37 -12.44 2.08
N CYS A 24 0.22 -13.42 2.77
CA CYS A 24 1.66 -13.44 3.02
C CYS A 24 2.46 -13.57 1.71
N LEU A 25 2.10 -14.51 0.82
CA LEU A 25 2.80 -14.72 -0.45
C LEU A 25 2.78 -13.47 -1.33
N THR A 26 1.61 -12.86 -1.49
CA THR A 26 1.46 -11.63 -2.26
C THR A 26 2.10 -10.42 -1.57
N GLY A 27 2.03 -10.36 -0.24
CA GLY A 27 2.66 -9.32 0.57
C GLY A 27 4.18 -9.32 0.40
N THR A 28 4.83 -10.48 0.37
CA THR A 28 6.28 -10.62 0.12
C THR A 28 6.70 -9.93 -1.17
N VAL A 29 5.94 -10.11 -2.25
CA VAL A 29 6.22 -9.49 -3.55
C VAL A 29 5.99 -7.98 -3.50
N LEU A 30 4.92 -7.53 -2.82
CA LEU A 30 4.52 -6.12 -2.78
C LEU A 30 5.43 -5.24 -1.91
N VAL A 31 6.08 -5.79 -0.89
CA VAL A 31 7.01 -5.02 -0.02
C VAL A 31 8.16 -4.39 -0.82
N PHE A 32 8.59 -5.07 -1.89
CA PHE A 32 9.69 -4.65 -2.78
C PHE A 32 9.22 -4.23 -4.17
N GLU A 33 7.94 -3.87 -4.33
CA GLU A 33 7.40 -3.43 -5.62
C GLU A 33 8.25 -2.30 -6.24
N ASP A 34 8.60 -1.28 -5.44
CA ASP A 34 9.40 -0.16 -5.90
C ASP A 34 10.79 -0.65 -6.36
N GLU A 35 11.51 -1.39 -5.52
CA GLU A 35 12.87 -1.87 -5.80
C GLU A 35 12.91 -2.77 -7.05
N ILE A 36 11.97 -3.72 -7.17
CA ILE A 36 11.91 -4.63 -8.31
C ILE A 36 11.55 -3.86 -9.57
N THR A 37 10.60 -2.91 -9.50
CA THR A 37 10.21 -2.10 -10.66
C THR A 37 11.37 -1.20 -11.14
N HIS A 38 12.09 -0.57 -10.22
CA HIS A 38 13.26 0.25 -10.57
C HIS A 38 14.39 -0.60 -11.15
N ALA A 39 14.60 -1.83 -10.65
CA ALA A 39 15.59 -2.74 -11.21
C ALA A 39 15.23 -3.22 -12.62
N LEU A 40 13.97 -3.65 -12.84
CA LEU A 40 13.51 -4.16 -14.13
C LEU A 40 13.40 -3.09 -15.21
N TYR A 41 13.11 -1.85 -14.81
CA TYR A 41 12.88 -0.74 -15.72
C TYR A 41 13.81 0.44 -15.47
N ALA A 42 15.07 0.17 -15.08
CA ALA A 42 16.06 1.20 -14.73
C ALA A 42 16.17 2.31 -15.77
N GLY A 43 16.16 1.95 -17.06
CA GLY A 43 16.23 2.91 -18.17
C GLY A 43 15.07 3.91 -18.23
N ARG A 44 13.95 3.67 -17.54
CA ARG A 44 12.84 4.64 -17.44
C ARG A 44 13.10 5.73 -16.40
N TYR A 45 13.96 5.47 -15.41
CA TYR A 45 14.10 6.33 -14.23
C TYR A 45 15.36 7.19 -14.26
N THR A 46 16.38 6.78 -15.02
CA THR A 46 17.70 7.43 -15.07
C THR A 46 18.08 7.90 -16.47
N VAL A 47 18.86 8.97 -16.53
CA VAL A 47 19.40 9.58 -17.74
C VAL A 47 20.85 10.00 -17.54
N ALA A 48 21.61 10.07 -18.63
CA ALA A 48 22.94 10.68 -18.61
C ALA A 48 22.81 12.20 -18.39
N VAL A 49 23.68 12.75 -17.53
CA VAL A 49 23.74 14.18 -17.25
C VAL A 49 24.72 14.84 -18.22
N PRO A 50 24.28 15.68 -19.15
CA PRO A 50 25.17 16.41 -20.05
C PRO A 50 25.95 17.49 -19.28
N ALA A 51 27.22 17.71 -19.66
CA ALA A 51 28.15 18.58 -18.91
C ALA A 51 27.75 20.08 -18.91
N ALA A 52 27.04 20.56 -19.94
CA ALA A 52 26.78 21.99 -20.12
C ALA A 52 25.35 22.33 -20.60
N GLN A 53 24.40 21.41 -20.45
CA GLN A 53 23.02 21.64 -20.89
C GLN A 53 22.09 21.80 -19.67
N PRO A 54 21.43 22.96 -19.50
CA PRO A 54 20.46 23.13 -18.44
C PRO A 54 19.21 22.27 -18.68
N ARG A 55 18.48 21.96 -17.61
CA ARG A 55 17.18 21.30 -17.72
C ARG A 55 16.20 22.20 -18.49
N GLN A 56 15.44 21.60 -19.39
CA GLN A 56 14.32 22.24 -20.07
C GLN A 56 13.22 22.62 -19.09
N SER A 57 12.41 23.62 -19.46
CA SER A 57 11.28 24.05 -18.66
C SER A 57 10.16 23.01 -18.64
N LEU A 58 9.37 23.01 -17.58
CA LEU A 58 8.20 22.13 -17.46
C LEU A 58 7.17 22.39 -18.56
N ALA A 59 7.09 23.64 -19.04
CA ALA A 59 6.26 23.99 -20.20
C ALA A 59 6.70 23.23 -21.47
N VAL A 60 7.99 23.24 -21.79
CA VAL A 60 8.54 22.55 -22.97
C VAL A 60 8.35 21.03 -22.86
N LEU A 61 8.60 20.45 -21.69
CA LEU A 61 8.36 19.02 -21.46
C LEU A 61 6.87 18.65 -21.62
N ALA A 62 5.96 19.53 -21.19
CA ALA A 62 4.54 19.32 -21.40
C ALA A 62 4.15 19.39 -22.88
N ASP A 63 4.81 20.24 -23.67
CA ASP A 63 4.58 20.33 -25.11
C ASP A 63 5.07 19.08 -25.85
N HIS A 64 6.22 18.50 -25.47
CA HIS A 64 6.65 17.19 -25.97
C HIS A 64 5.62 16.10 -25.70
N LEU A 65 5.04 16.07 -24.49
CA LEU A 65 3.96 15.13 -24.19
C LEU A 65 2.69 15.40 -25.01
N ARG A 66 2.32 16.67 -25.22
CA ARG A 66 1.15 17.03 -26.05
C ARG A 66 1.34 16.60 -27.50
N GLN A 67 2.55 16.73 -28.05
CA GLN A 67 2.85 16.25 -29.41
C GLN A 67 2.70 14.73 -29.50
N LEU A 68 3.21 13.99 -28.50
CA LEU A 68 3.10 12.53 -28.48
C LEU A 68 1.67 12.03 -28.19
N LYS A 69 0.95 12.72 -27.31
CA LYS A 69 -0.38 12.36 -26.80
C LYS A 69 -1.33 13.56 -26.84
N PRO A 70 -1.78 14.00 -28.02
CA PRO A 70 -2.53 15.25 -28.20
C PRO A 70 -3.90 15.25 -27.51
N LYS A 71 -4.50 14.08 -27.31
CA LYS A 71 -5.80 13.92 -26.61
C LYS A 71 -5.65 13.73 -25.09
N SER A 72 -4.46 13.93 -24.54
CA SER A 72 -4.22 13.75 -23.11
C SER A 72 -4.37 15.04 -22.30
N LYS A 73 -4.91 14.91 -21.08
CA LYS A 73 -4.92 15.98 -20.08
C LYS A 73 -3.76 15.79 -19.11
N LEU A 74 -2.87 16.78 -19.04
CA LEU A 74 -1.80 16.82 -18.05
C LEU A 74 -2.37 16.98 -16.63
N LEU A 75 -1.90 16.16 -15.70
CA LEU A 75 -2.26 16.20 -14.29
C LEU A 75 -1.15 16.77 -13.40
N GLY A 76 0.11 16.70 -13.85
CA GLY A 76 1.23 17.31 -13.15
C GLY A 76 2.58 16.67 -13.48
N PHE A 77 3.59 17.09 -12.74
CA PHE A 77 4.99 16.70 -12.90
C PHE A 77 5.54 16.18 -11.57
N THR A 78 6.46 15.22 -11.62
CA THR A 78 7.39 14.92 -10.52
C THR A 78 8.80 15.27 -10.97
N VAL A 79 9.43 16.20 -10.27
CA VAL A 79 10.80 16.65 -10.52
C VAL A 79 11.68 16.20 -9.36
N TYR A 80 12.82 15.59 -9.66
CA TYR A 80 13.75 15.07 -8.65
C TYR A 80 14.95 16.02 -8.46
N ALA A 81 15.47 16.05 -7.24
CA ALA A 81 16.69 16.79 -6.90
C ALA A 81 17.92 16.20 -7.60
N ASP A 82 17.97 14.87 -7.74
CA ASP A 82 19.04 14.17 -8.46
C ASP A 82 19.05 14.56 -9.95
N PRO A 83 20.16 15.10 -10.49
CA PRO A 83 20.30 15.49 -11.89
C PRO A 83 20.14 14.33 -12.87
N ALA A 84 20.45 13.10 -12.46
CA ALA A 84 20.39 11.90 -13.28
C ALA A 84 18.99 11.28 -13.38
N ARG A 85 17.98 11.84 -12.71
CA ARG A 85 16.60 11.34 -12.78
C ARG A 85 15.80 11.97 -13.92
N THR A 86 14.96 11.16 -14.55
CA THR A 86 13.92 11.63 -15.47
C THR A 86 12.90 12.53 -14.77
N VAL A 87 12.25 13.41 -15.53
CA VAL A 87 11.04 14.11 -15.06
C VAL A 87 9.82 13.28 -15.42
N GLU A 88 8.94 13.03 -14.46
CA GLU A 88 7.74 12.22 -14.67
C GLU A 88 6.53 13.12 -14.92
N LEU A 89 5.87 12.97 -16.06
CA LEU A 89 4.63 13.67 -16.37
C LEU A 89 3.46 12.72 -16.14
N THR A 90 2.56 13.08 -15.23
CA THR A 90 1.32 12.33 -15.02
C THR A 90 0.24 12.92 -15.93
N TYR A 91 -0.42 12.08 -16.70
CA TYR A 91 -1.47 12.50 -17.65
C TYR A 91 -2.64 11.52 -17.69
N ARG A 92 -3.76 11.95 -18.26
CA ARG A 92 -4.93 11.11 -18.49
C ARG A 92 -5.34 11.19 -19.95
N GLU A 93 -5.44 10.05 -20.61
CA GLU A 93 -5.98 9.99 -21.97
C GLU A 93 -7.51 10.12 -21.93
N ALA A 94 -8.10 10.73 -22.97
CA ALA A 94 -9.54 10.69 -23.13
C ALA A 94 -10.01 9.24 -23.31
N PRO A 95 -11.16 8.82 -22.74
CA PRO A 95 -11.67 7.48 -22.97
C PRO A 95 -11.85 7.23 -24.47
N ALA A 96 -11.40 6.07 -24.94
CA ALA A 96 -11.61 5.64 -26.33
C ALA A 96 -13.13 5.62 -26.62
N ARG A 97 -13.52 6.05 -27.83
CA ARG A 97 -14.92 5.94 -28.24
C ARG A 97 -15.29 4.45 -28.29
N PRO A 98 -16.52 4.06 -27.91
CA PRO A 98 -16.93 2.66 -27.83
C PRO A 98 -16.97 1.92 -29.19
N ASP A 99 -16.69 2.58 -30.31
CA ASP A 99 -16.61 1.98 -31.64
C ASP A 99 -15.24 1.35 -31.97
N ASP A 100 -14.20 1.66 -31.20
CA ASP A 100 -12.83 1.22 -31.51
C ASP A 100 -12.40 -0.05 -30.74
N THR A 101 -13.28 -0.65 -29.92
CA THR A 101 -12.98 -1.93 -29.27
C THR A 101 -13.75 -3.07 -29.91
N GLN A 102 -13.02 -3.92 -30.63
CA GLN A 102 -13.44 -5.29 -30.93
C GLN A 102 -13.97 -5.97 -29.65
N PRO A 103 -14.97 -6.86 -29.75
CA PRO A 103 -15.67 -7.36 -28.58
C PRO A 103 -14.70 -8.17 -27.73
N ALA A 104 -14.42 -7.70 -26.52
CA ALA A 104 -13.84 -8.55 -25.48
C ALA A 104 -14.89 -9.61 -25.10
N GLU A 105 -14.79 -10.78 -25.72
CA GLU A 105 -15.46 -11.98 -25.26
C GLU A 105 -15.01 -12.32 -23.84
N GLY A 106 -15.96 -12.72 -23.00
CA GLY A 106 -15.73 -13.05 -21.60
C GLY A 106 -16.50 -12.19 -20.59
N ARG A 107 -17.75 -11.83 -20.88
CA ARG A 107 -18.68 -11.36 -19.85
C ARG A 107 -19.28 -12.54 -19.09
N GLY A 108 -18.62 -12.91 -17.98
CA GLY A 108 -19.17 -13.79 -16.97
C GLY A 108 -20.46 -13.22 -16.37
N PHE A 109 -21.50 -14.07 -16.39
CA PHE A 109 -22.82 -14.00 -15.78
C PHE A 109 -23.14 -12.75 -14.94
N ARG A 110 -23.94 -11.87 -15.54
CA ARG A 110 -24.64 -10.78 -14.84
C ARG A 110 -26.07 -11.25 -14.58
N ASN A 111 -26.33 -11.78 -13.39
CA ASN A 111 -27.66 -12.22 -13.00
C ASN A 111 -28.60 -11.00 -12.91
N LYS A 112 -29.61 -10.95 -13.78
CA LYS A 112 -30.69 -9.96 -13.73
C LYS A 112 -31.79 -10.55 -12.83
N SER A 113 -31.94 -10.01 -11.63
CA SER A 113 -33.21 -10.09 -10.93
C SER A 113 -33.59 -8.68 -10.48
N ALA A 114 -34.74 -8.26 -10.98
CA ALA A 114 -35.33 -6.95 -10.79
C ALA A 114 -35.87 -6.79 -9.37
N ALA A 115 -35.62 -5.63 -8.77
CA ALA A 115 -36.38 -5.11 -7.63
C ALA A 115 -36.54 -3.59 -7.84
N PRO A 116 -37.66 -3.00 -7.37
CA PRO A 116 -38.15 -1.73 -7.89
C PRO A 116 -37.37 -0.52 -7.38
N ARG A 117 -37.38 0.51 -8.22
CA ARG A 117 -36.70 1.81 -8.08
C ARG A 117 -37.13 2.52 -6.79
N SER A 118 -36.20 2.74 -5.88
CA SER A 118 -36.26 3.87 -4.93
C SER A 118 -35.38 5.00 -5.43
N ALA A 119 -35.99 6.18 -5.53
CA ALA A 119 -35.32 7.43 -5.88
C ALA A 119 -34.33 7.84 -4.78
N GLY A 120 -33.20 8.43 -5.19
CA GLY A 120 -32.29 9.15 -4.27
C GLY A 120 -30.92 8.52 -3.98
N ALA A 121 -30.40 7.62 -4.83
CA ALA A 121 -29.02 7.14 -4.70
C ALA A 121 -28.10 7.83 -5.70
N ASP A 122 -27.28 8.75 -5.19
CA ASP A 122 -26.08 9.27 -5.85
C ASP A 122 -25.33 8.09 -6.52
N LYS A 123 -25.19 8.13 -7.85
CA LYS A 123 -24.36 7.15 -8.57
C LYS A 123 -22.99 7.14 -7.88
N PRO A 124 -22.47 5.99 -7.43
CA PRO A 124 -21.14 5.97 -6.85
C PRO A 124 -20.17 6.42 -7.95
N ARG A 125 -19.66 7.65 -7.84
CA ARG A 125 -18.59 8.16 -8.69
C ARG A 125 -17.48 7.12 -8.61
N GLY A 126 -17.28 6.39 -9.72
CA GLY A 126 -16.18 5.45 -9.85
C GLY A 126 -14.90 6.16 -9.41
N ARG A 127 -14.08 5.45 -8.62
CA ARG A 127 -12.81 5.99 -8.11
C ARG A 127 -12.06 6.61 -9.30
N PRO A 128 -11.65 7.88 -9.28
CA PRO A 128 -11.05 8.53 -10.43
C PRO A 128 -9.85 7.71 -10.90
N GLU A 129 -9.85 7.30 -12.17
CA GLU A 129 -8.77 6.53 -12.75
C GLU A 129 -7.44 7.26 -12.54
N ARG A 130 -6.44 6.51 -12.06
CA ARG A 130 -5.08 7.00 -11.86
C ARG A 130 -4.49 7.33 -13.24
N GLY A 131 -3.89 8.51 -13.37
CA GLY A 131 -3.25 8.91 -14.63
C GLY A 131 -2.02 8.04 -14.97
N ASN A 132 -1.79 7.90 -16.26
CA ASN A 132 -0.58 7.32 -16.87
C ASN A 132 0.63 8.20 -16.61
N THR A 133 1.83 7.66 -16.78
CA THR A 133 3.09 8.36 -16.51
C THR A 133 4.00 8.29 -17.72
N ALA A 134 4.46 9.44 -18.21
CA ALA A 134 5.53 9.54 -19.19
C ALA A 134 6.83 9.95 -18.49
N PHE A 135 7.92 9.25 -18.80
CA PHE A 135 9.25 9.53 -18.28
C PHE A 135 10.04 10.28 -19.34
N LEU A 136 10.41 11.53 -19.07
CA LEU A 136 11.09 12.39 -20.02
C LEU A 136 12.52 12.68 -19.55
N ASN A 137 13.45 12.72 -20.49
CA ASN A 137 14.77 13.24 -20.27
C ASN A 137 14.67 14.78 -20.08
N PRO A 138 15.03 15.32 -18.91
CA PRO A 138 14.87 16.75 -18.64
C PRO A 138 15.80 17.64 -19.46
N TYR A 139 16.82 17.10 -20.13
CA TYR A 139 17.78 17.88 -20.92
C TYR A 139 17.43 17.89 -22.42
N SER A 140 17.01 16.74 -22.96
CA SER A 140 16.66 16.61 -24.38
C SER A 140 15.16 16.71 -24.67
N GLY A 141 14.28 16.52 -23.68
CA GLY A 141 12.83 16.46 -23.87
C GLY A 141 12.34 15.10 -24.42
N GLN A 142 13.25 14.18 -24.73
CA GLN A 142 12.92 12.85 -25.25
C GLN A 142 12.12 12.03 -24.24
N VAL A 143 11.08 11.36 -24.70
CA VAL A 143 10.34 10.37 -23.90
C VAL A 143 11.14 9.08 -23.84
N VAL A 144 11.62 8.75 -22.64
CA VAL A 144 12.44 7.57 -22.34
C VAL A 144 11.57 6.36 -21.97
N GLY A 145 10.34 6.60 -21.51
CA GLY A 145 9.40 5.53 -21.21
C GLY A 145 7.97 6.00 -21.03
N LEU A 146 7.04 5.08 -21.24
CA LEU A 146 5.62 5.24 -20.94
C LEU A 146 5.18 4.14 -19.97
N LEU A 147 4.39 4.52 -18.98
CA LEU A 147 3.74 3.62 -18.05
C LEU A 147 2.24 3.83 -18.13
N ASP A 148 1.55 2.86 -18.71
CA ASP A 148 0.12 2.74 -18.57
C ASP A 148 -0.21 2.21 -17.17
N ARG A 149 -0.95 2.98 -16.38
CA ARG A 149 -1.37 2.55 -15.04
C ARG A 149 -2.61 1.65 -15.09
N GLN A 150 -3.25 1.53 -16.24
CA GLN A 150 -4.34 0.61 -16.49
C GLN A 150 -3.85 -0.82 -16.73
N ASP A 151 -2.64 -0.98 -17.26
CA ASP A 151 -2.02 -2.29 -17.47
C ASP A 151 -2.01 -3.13 -16.20
N ARG A 152 -2.44 -4.39 -16.33
CA ARG A 152 -2.43 -5.38 -15.26
C ARG A 152 -1.08 -6.07 -15.20
N GLY A 153 -0.04 -5.30 -14.89
CA GLY A 153 1.27 -5.86 -14.54
C GLY A 153 1.21 -6.74 -13.29
N ILE A 154 2.26 -7.54 -13.07
CA ILE A 154 2.36 -8.51 -11.98
C ILE A 154 2.04 -7.90 -10.59
N PHE A 155 2.51 -6.69 -10.31
CA PHE A 155 2.27 -6.02 -9.02
C PHE A 155 0.82 -5.60 -8.83
N LYS A 156 0.12 -5.19 -9.90
CA LYS A 156 -1.31 -4.84 -9.81
C LYS A 156 -2.17 -6.08 -9.60
N VAL A 157 -1.81 -7.20 -10.23
CA VAL A 157 -2.44 -8.50 -9.99
C VAL A 157 -2.16 -8.95 -8.55
N ALA A 158 -0.91 -8.88 -8.09
CA ALA A 158 -0.54 -9.22 -6.72
C ALA A 158 -1.28 -8.35 -5.70
N GLU A 159 -1.40 -7.03 -5.93
CA GLU A 159 -2.17 -6.12 -5.07
C GLU A 159 -3.65 -6.51 -5.04
N ASP A 160 -4.25 -6.87 -6.19
CA ASP A 160 -5.66 -7.24 -6.25
C ASP A 160 -5.93 -8.62 -5.63
N VAL A 161 -5.01 -9.58 -5.75
CA VAL A 161 -5.05 -10.83 -4.97
C VAL A 161 -4.92 -10.52 -3.48
N HIS A 162 -3.95 -9.70 -3.08
CA HIS A 162 -3.67 -9.38 -1.68
C HIS A 162 -4.86 -8.68 -1.00
N ARG A 163 -5.50 -7.75 -1.70
CA ARG A 163 -6.55 -6.89 -1.15
C ARG A 163 -7.96 -7.37 -1.41
N ARG A 164 -8.16 -8.18 -2.46
CA ARG A 164 -9.48 -8.57 -2.95
C ARG A 164 -9.57 -10.02 -3.41
N LEU A 165 -8.51 -10.82 -3.32
CA LEU A 165 -8.49 -12.22 -3.79
C LEU A 165 -8.98 -12.39 -5.23
N LEU A 166 -8.85 -11.36 -6.08
CA LEU A 166 -9.44 -11.28 -7.43
C LEU A 166 -10.98 -11.46 -7.48
N ALA A 167 -11.66 -11.35 -6.34
CA ALA A 167 -13.10 -11.57 -6.18
C ALA A 167 -13.85 -10.27 -5.83
N GLY A 168 -13.34 -9.11 -6.27
CA GLY A 168 -14.00 -7.81 -6.14
C GLY A 168 -14.34 -7.44 -4.69
N GLU A 169 -15.58 -7.01 -4.45
CA GLU A 169 -16.02 -6.59 -3.11
C GLU A 169 -16.16 -7.77 -2.14
N VAL A 170 -16.49 -8.98 -2.63
CA VAL A 170 -16.56 -10.18 -1.77
C VAL A 170 -15.18 -10.52 -1.24
N GLY A 171 -14.19 -10.61 -2.12
CA GLY A 171 -12.83 -10.92 -1.67
C GLY A 171 -12.24 -9.81 -0.81
N LYS A 172 -12.58 -8.54 -1.06
CA LYS A 172 -12.22 -7.43 -0.15
C LYS A 172 -12.82 -7.62 1.25
N ALA A 173 -14.07 -8.06 1.36
CA ALA A 173 -14.69 -8.36 2.64
C ALA A 173 -14.01 -9.54 3.35
N LEU A 174 -13.67 -10.61 2.61
CA LEU A 174 -12.94 -11.76 3.13
C LEU A 174 -11.53 -11.39 3.62
N THR A 175 -10.78 -10.61 2.84
CA THR A 175 -9.47 -10.06 3.21
C THR A 175 -9.57 -9.23 4.49
N GLY A 176 -10.57 -8.34 4.59
CA GLY A 176 -10.79 -7.52 5.78
C GLY A 176 -11.13 -8.36 7.01
N LEU A 177 -12.00 -9.36 6.86
CA LEU A 177 -12.38 -10.28 7.94
C LEU A 177 -11.19 -11.13 8.40
N SER A 178 -10.37 -11.60 7.45
CA SER A 178 -9.11 -12.29 7.74
C SER A 178 -8.19 -11.42 8.61
N ALA A 179 -8.05 -10.12 8.31
CA ALA A 179 -7.23 -9.21 9.12
C ALA A 179 -7.73 -9.09 10.58
N LEU A 180 -9.06 -9.06 10.79
CA LEU A 180 -9.65 -9.09 12.13
C LEU A 180 -9.37 -10.42 12.85
N PHE A 181 -9.52 -11.54 12.14
CA PHE A 181 -9.23 -12.86 12.70
C PHE A 181 -7.76 -12.98 13.09
N ILE A 182 -6.83 -12.53 12.25
CA ILE A 182 -5.39 -12.52 12.56
C ILE A 182 -5.11 -11.71 13.82
N LEU A 183 -5.73 -10.54 14.00
CA LEU A 183 -5.58 -9.74 15.22
C LEU A 183 -5.96 -10.54 16.48
N VAL A 184 -7.09 -11.25 16.44
CA VAL A 184 -7.58 -12.09 17.55
C VAL A 184 -6.70 -13.34 17.73
N ILE A 185 -6.30 -14.00 16.63
CA ILE A 185 -5.43 -15.19 16.66
C ILE A 185 -4.08 -14.83 17.29
N THR A 186 -3.47 -13.70 16.91
CA THR A 186 -2.21 -13.24 17.49
C THR A 186 -2.36 -12.93 18.98
N ALA A 187 -3.41 -12.20 19.38
CA ALA A 187 -3.67 -11.91 20.80
C ALA A 187 -3.90 -13.18 21.62
N THR A 188 -4.74 -14.10 21.14
CA THR A 188 -4.99 -15.39 21.80
C THR A 188 -3.76 -16.30 21.78
N GLY A 189 -2.93 -16.22 20.75
CA GLY A 189 -1.64 -16.93 20.66
C GLY A 189 -0.69 -16.52 21.78
N VAL A 190 -0.56 -15.21 22.04
CA VAL A 190 0.24 -14.67 23.16
C VAL A 190 -0.31 -15.16 24.51
N VAL A 191 -1.64 -15.11 24.70
CA VAL A 191 -2.29 -15.63 25.92
C VAL A 191 -2.02 -17.13 26.13
N LEU A 192 -2.03 -17.92 25.06
CA LEU A 192 -1.74 -19.35 25.13
C LEU A 192 -0.25 -19.63 25.38
N TRP A 193 0.63 -18.84 24.78
CA TRP A 193 2.08 -18.91 24.94
C TRP A 193 2.52 -18.55 26.37
N TRP A 194 1.82 -17.61 27.03
CA TRP A 194 2.19 -17.07 28.33
C TRP A 194 2.45 -18.18 29.37
N PRO A 195 3.66 -18.24 29.94
CA PRO A 195 4.06 -19.30 30.85
C PRO A 195 3.40 -19.13 32.23
N LYS A 196 3.30 -20.23 32.98
CA LYS A 196 2.83 -20.18 34.38
C LYS A 196 3.92 -19.68 35.33
N THR A 197 5.18 -19.89 34.98
CA THR A 197 6.36 -19.50 35.77
C THR A 197 7.48 -19.05 34.84
N TRP A 198 8.27 -18.05 35.26
CA TRP A 198 9.33 -17.46 34.43
C TRP A 198 10.46 -18.45 34.09
N ALA A 199 10.71 -19.44 34.96
CA ALA A 199 11.68 -20.51 34.73
C ALA A 199 11.39 -21.35 33.47
N LEU A 200 10.15 -21.36 32.98
CA LEU A 200 9.76 -22.08 31.76
C LEU A 200 9.99 -21.28 30.46
N LEU A 201 10.42 -20.01 30.53
CA LEU A 201 10.62 -19.19 29.31
C LEU A 201 11.78 -19.69 28.46
N THR A 202 12.93 -20.01 29.06
CA THR A 202 14.16 -20.34 28.32
C THR A 202 13.97 -21.52 27.37
N GLY A 203 13.18 -22.52 27.78
CA GLY A 203 12.82 -23.67 26.96
C GLY A 203 11.73 -23.41 25.90
N ARG A 204 10.97 -22.31 26.02
CA ARG A 204 9.89 -21.91 25.07
C ARG A 204 10.35 -20.94 24.00
N LEU A 205 11.58 -20.44 24.10
CA LEU A 205 12.18 -19.47 23.17
C LEU A 205 13.16 -20.11 22.18
N ARG A 206 13.43 -21.42 22.30
CA ARG A 206 14.39 -22.14 21.47
C ARG A 206 13.70 -23.26 20.69
N ILE A 207 13.98 -23.33 19.39
CA ILE A 207 13.55 -24.45 18.55
C ILE A 207 14.48 -25.64 18.83
N ARG A 208 13.90 -26.78 19.21
CA ARG A 208 14.64 -28.04 19.35
C ARG A 208 14.58 -28.80 18.04
N TRP A 209 15.71 -28.83 17.33
CA TRP A 209 15.86 -29.56 16.06
C TRP A 209 16.03 -31.08 16.25
N SER A 210 16.46 -31.51 17.43
CA SER A 210 16.52 -32.92 17.82
C SER A 210 15.17 -33.37 18.40
N GLY A 211 14.40 -34.13 17.62
CA GLY A 211 13.14 -34.72 18.09
C GLY A 211 12.20 -35.17 16.98
N SER A 212 11.03 -35.70 17.37
CA SER A 212 9.99 -36.08 16.41
C SER A 212 9.49 -34.88 15.60
N GLY A 213 9.06 -35.10 14.35
CA GLY A 213 8.48 -34.03 13.51
C GLY A 213 7.35 -33.27 14.20
N LYS A 214 6.53 -33.94 15.03
CA LYS A 214 5.47 -33.28 15.83
C LYS A 214 6.02 -32.24 16.80
N ARG A 215 7.17 -32.51 17.42
CA ARG A 215 7.84 -31.59 18.34
C ARG A 215 8.43 -30.40 17.59
N ILE A 216 9.08 -30.65 16.46
CA ILE A 216 9.64 -29.58 15.61
C ILE A 216 8.51 -28.66 15.10
N THR A 217 7.40 -29.20 14.59
CA THR A 217 6.24 -28.40 14.17
C THR A 217 5.67 -27.56 15.31
N HIS A 218 5.55 -28.13 16.50
CA HIS A 218 5.10 -27.40 17.68
C HIS A 218 6.05 -26.25 18.05
N ASP A 219 7.35 -26.53 18.11
CA ASP A 219 8.35 -25.54 18.48
C ASP A 219 8.46 -24.44 17.41
N LEU A 220 8.37 -24.77 16.12
CA LEU A 220 8.28 -23.78 15.03
C LEU A 220 7.07 -22.86 15.22
N HIS A 221 5.88 -23.40 15.45
CA HIS A 221 4.67 -22.59 15.60
C HIS A 221 4.74 -21.67 16.82
N VAL A 222 5.21 -22.19 17.96
CA VAL A 222 5.22 -21.48 19.24
C VAL A 222 6.35 -20.46 19.32
N VAL A 223 7.57 -20.83 18.91
CA VAL A 223 8.75 -19.96 18.99
C VAL A 223 8.67 -18.86 17.95
N LEU A 224 8.40 -19.19 16.68
CA LEU A 224 8.22 -18.16 15.65
C LEU A 224 7.01 -17.29 15.95
N GLY A 225 5.93 -17.89 16.47
CA GLY A 225 4.72 -17.17 16.86
C GLY A 225 5.02 -16.10 17.92
N PHE A 226 5.86 -16.39 18.91
CA PHE A 226 6.29 -15.41 19.91
C PHE A 226 7.07 -14.24 19.29
N TYR A 227 8.11 -14.53 18.50
CA TYR A 227 8.94 -13.48 17.90
C TYR A 227 8.19 -12.64 16.86
N CYS A 228 7.27 -13.26 16.10
CA CYS A 228 6.48 -12.57 15.09
C CYS A 228 5.26 -11.85 15.67
N ALA A 229 4.77 -12.21 16.87
CA ALA A 229 3.53 -11.68 17.44
C ALA A 229 3.42 -10.14 17.44
N PRO A 230 4.39 -9.35 17.94
CA PRO A 230 4.25 -7.89 17.96
C PRO A 230 4.16 -7.31 16.54
N PHE A 231 4.91 -7.87 15.60
CA PHE A 231 4.90 -7.43 14.20
C PHE A 231 3.61 -7.82 13.49
N LEU A 232 3.15 -9.06 13.65
CA LEU A 232 1.89 -9.54 13.10
C LEU A 232 0.70 -8.77 13.65
N PHE A 233 0.71 -8.44 14.93
CA PHE A 233 -0.32 -7.58 15.53
C PHE A 233 -0.33 -6.20 14.88
N GLY A 234 0.84 -5.57 14.70
CA GLY A 234 0.96 -4.27 14.02
C GLY A 234 0.52 -4.32 12.54
N LEU A 235 0.92 -5.35 11.81
CA LEU A 235 0.53 -5.56 10.40
C LEU A 235 -0.98 -5.80 10.26
N ALA A 236 -1.56 -6.64 11.11
CA ALA A 236 -3.00 -6.90 11.13
C ALA A 236 -3.79 -5.64 11.52
N LEU A 237 -3.36 -4.93 12.56
CA LEU A 237 -4.00 -3.69 13.03
C LEU A 237 -4.01 -2.61 11.95
N THR A 238 -2.87 -2.40 11.28
CA THR A 238 -2.77 -1.45 10.16
C THR A 238 -3.60 -1.90 8.96
N GLY A 239 -3.66 -3.21 8.68
CA GLY A 239 -4.57 -3.79 7.69
C GLY A 239 -6.04 -3.50 7.98
N VAL A 240 -6.46 -3.63 9.25
CA VAL A 240 -7.82 -3.29 9.73
C VAL A 240 -8.10 -1.78 9.58
N ILE A 241 -7.17 -0.91 9.99
CA ILE A 241 -7.28 0.56 9.84
C ILE A 241 -7.43 0.98 8.36
N MET A 242 -6.74 0.28 7.44
CA MET A 242 -6.85 0.55 6.01
C MET A 242 -8.10 -0.04 5.36
N SER A 243 -8.65 -1.11 5.93
CA SER A 243 -9.81 -1.84 5.38
C SER A 243 -11.15 -1.27 5.84
N TYR A 244 -11.21 -0.77 7.07
CA TYR A 244 -12.47 -0.36 7.70
C TYR A 244 -12.51 1.11 8.07
N ARG A 245 -13.59 1.79 7.69
CA ARG A 245 -13.80 3.21 8.01
C ARG A 245 -13.89 3.44 9.51
N TRP A 246 -14.62 2.57 10.25
CA TRP A 246 -14.73 2.68 11.71
C TRP A 246 -13.37 2.58 12.41
N ALA A 247 -12.46 1.75 11.89
CA ALA A 247 -11.12 1.58 12.45
C ALA A 247 -10.21 2.77 12.13
N ALA A 248 -10.40 3.41 10.98
CA ALA A 248 -9.73 4.68 10.68
C ALA A 248 -10.27 5.82 11.56
N GLU A 249 -11.59 5.89 11.74
CA GLU A 249 -12.26 6.92 12.55
C GLU A 249 -11.94 6.82 14.04
N SER A 250 -11.66 5.63 14.57
CA SER A 250 -11.28 5.46 15.97
C SER A 250 -9.98 6.19 16.32
N LEU A 251 -9.03 6.30 15.38
CA LEU A 251 -7.80 7.10 15.57
C LEU A 251 -8.11 8.58 15.81
N PHE A 252 -9.11 9.11 15.12
CA PHE A 252 -9.55 10.50 15.31
C PHE A 252 -10.23 10.67 16.67
N ARG A 253 -11.12 9.75 17.06
CA ARG A 253 -11.78 9.77 18.37
C ARG A 253 -10.78 9.68 19.52
N LEU A 254 -9.81 8.76 19.45
CA LEU A 254 -8.77 8.57 20.47
C LEU A 254 -7.86 9.79 20.62
N THR A 255 -7.68 10.57 19.55
CA THR A 255 -6.87 11.79 19.58
C THR A 255 -7.67 13.06 19.84
N GLY A 256 -8.99 12.96 20.04
CA GLY A 256 -9.87 14.13 20.18
C GLY A 256 -9.98 14.98 18.91
N THR A 257 -9.69 14.41 17.74
CA THR A 257 -9.67 15.11 16.46
C THR A 257 -10.82 14.69 15.55
N ARG A 258 -11.07 15.43 14.47
CA ARG A 258 -12.07 15.10 13.45
C ARG A 258 -11.40 14.66 12.14
N PRO A 259 -12.01 13.73 11.38
CA PRO A 259 -11.54 13.38 10.04
C PRO A 259 -11.44 14.63 9.17
N THR A 260 -10.27 14.87 8.58
CA THR A 260 -10.07 16.01 7.69
C THR A 260 -10.61 15.65 6.30
N VAL A 261 -11.57 16.43 5.81
CA VAL A 261 -11.96 16.40 4.38
C VAL A 261 -10.87 17.15 3.62
N GLY A 262 -10.45 16.63 2.46
CA GLY A 262 -9.21 17.02 1.79
C GLY A 262 -8.98 18.54 1.66
N ILE A 263 -7.70 18.93 1.57
CA ILE A 263 -7.27 20.32 1.50
C ILE A 263 -7.80 20.96 0.21
N ALA A 264 -8.71 21.92 0.33
CA ALA A 264 -9.14 22.73 -0.81
C ALA A 264 -7.98 23.63 -1.22
N ALA A 265 -7.64 23.63 -2.52
CA ALA A 265 -6.65 24.56 -3.03
C ALA A 265 -7.21 25.99 -2.92
N PRO A 266 -6.42 26.98 -2.48
CA PRO A 266 -6.87 28.37 -2.48
C PRO A 266 -7.18 28.82 -3.91
N ARG A 267 -8.05 29.83 -4.03
CA ARG A 267 -8.33 30.46 -5.30
C ARG A 267 -7.15 31.33 -5.74
N SER A 268 -6.80 31.23 -7.01
CA SER A 268 -5.81 32.07 -7.68
C SER A 268 -6.47 33.37 -8.15
N ALA A 269 -5.75 34.49 -8.13
CA ALA A 269 -6.26 35.73 -8.70
C ALA A 269 -6.29 35.62 -10.24
N PHE A 270 -7.39 36.05 -10.87
CA PHE A 270 -7.61 35.90 -12.31
C PHE A 270 -7.51 37.27 -13.02
N PRO A 271 -6.35 37.66 -13.56
CA PRO A 271 -6.29 38.80 -14.46
C PRO A 271 -6.69 38.34 -15.87
N GLY A 272 -8.01 38.28 -16.13
CA GLY A 272 -8.67 38.47 -17.42
C GLY A 272 -8.16 37.81 -18.72
N SER A 273 -7.21 36.89 -18.71
CA SER A 273 -6.64 36.27 -19.92
C SER A 273 -6.07 34.90 -19.61
N PRO A 274 -6.02 33.95 -20.57
CA PRO A 274 -5.33 32.69 -20.39
C PRO A 274 -3.82 32.94 -20.34
N ARG A 275 -3.32 33.35 -19.17
CA ARG A 275 -1.89 33.38 -18.92
C ARG A 275 -1.38 31.94 -18.85
N MET A 276 -0.31 31.66 -19.59
CA MET A 276 0.37 30.37 -19.56
C MET A 276 0.61 29.94 -18.12
N LEU A 277 0.32 28.67 -17.80
CA LEU A 277 0.49 28.14 -16.45
C LEU A 277 1.96 28.25 -16.04
N ALA A 278 2.21 28.95 -14.93
CA ALA A 278 3.56 29.26 -14.46
C ALA A 278 4.17 28.08 -13.69
N TYR A 279 4.22 26.88 -14.30
CA TYR A 279 4.70 25.65 -13.65
C TYR A 279 6.16 25.79 -13.19
N ASP A 280 7.03 26.37 -14.01
CA ASP A 280 8.43 26.60 -13.65
C ASP A 280 8.60 27.60 -12.51
N ALA A 281 7.79 28.67 -12.49
CA ALA A 281 7.82 29.63 -11.39
C ALA A 281 7.32 28.97 -10.09
N ALA A 282 6.23 28.20 -10.16
CA ALA A 282 5.71 27.44 -9.03
C ALA A 282 6.72 26.40 -8.51
N LEU A 283 7.42 25.70 -9.42
CA LEU A 283 8.51 24.78 -9.06
C LEU A 283 9.63 25.51 -8.34
N ARG A 284 10.11 26.65 -8.85
CA ARG A 284 11.15 27.45 -8.20
C ARG A 284 10.74 27.89 -6.80
N THR A 285 9.52 28.37 -6.62
CA THR A 285 8.98 28.71 -5.29
C THR A 285 8.98 27.49 -4.37
N GLY A 286 8.56 26.33 -4.87
CA GLY A 286 8.60 25.07 -4.12
C GLY A 286 10.01 24.62 -3.74
N GLN A 287 10.99 24.77 -4.63
CA GLN A 287 12.40 24.45 -4.37
C GLN A 287 13.02 25.39 -3.35
N GLN A 288 12.66 26.67 -3.37
CA GLN A 288 13.13 27.65 -2.38
C GLN A 288 12.59 27.38 -0.97
N VAL A 289 11.34 26.93 -0.87
CA VAL A 289 10.68 26.58 0.40
C VAL A 289 11.13 25.22 0.92
N TYR A 290 11.19 24.20 0.06
CA TYR A 290 11.54 22.82 0.41
C TYR A 290 12.92 22.44 -0.12
N ARG A 291 13.97 23.14 0.32
CA ARG A 291 15.33 23.05 -0.26
C ARG A 291 15.97 21.66 -0.20
N THR A 292 15.65 20.88 0.83
CA THR A 292 16.25 19.56 1.08
C THR A 292 15.39 18.41 0.58
N ALA A 293 14.32 18.69 -0.18
CA ALA A 293 13.42 17.68 -0.69
C ALA A 293 14.08 16.82 -1.78
N GLU A 294 13.84 15.51 -1.72
CA GLU A 294 14.30 14.58 -2.75
C GLU A 294 13.54 14.76 -4.08
N PHE A 295 12.28 15.21 -4.01
CA PHE A 295 11.44 15.50 -5.17
C PHE A 295 10.38 16.55 -4.87
N TRP A 296 9.86 17.16 -5.93
CA TRP A 296 8.71 18.06 -5.93
C TRP A 296 7.66 17.57 -6.92
N ARG A 297 6.42 17.40 -6.44
CA ARG A 297 5.26 17.09 -7.28
C ARG A 297 4.48 18.37 -7.58
N VAL A 298 4.53 18.82 -8.82
CA VAL A 298 3.81 20.01 -9.30
C VAL A 298 2.50 19.56 -9.94
N GLY A 299 1.40 19.70 -9.21
CA GLY A 299 0.06 19.33 -9.65
C GLY A 299 -0.60 20.42 -10.48
N ALA A 300 -1.22 20.04 -11.60
CA ALA A 300 -2.04 20.95 -12.39
C ALA A 300 -3.26 21.44 -11.57
N PRO A 301 -3.69 22.71 -11.76
CA PRO A 301 -4.91 23.22 -11.16
C PRO A 301 -6.12 22.31 -11.43
N LYS A 302 -6.96 22.09 -10.43
CA LYS A 302 -8.16 21.27 -10.56
C LYS A 302 -9.17 21.88 -11.54
N ASP A 303 -9.23 23.21 -11.58
CA ASP A 303 -10.13 24.01 -12.41
C ASP A 303 -9.46 25.33 -12.84
N SER A 304 -10.21 26.22 -13.49
CA SER A 304 -9.74 27.51 -13.98
C SER A 304 -9.38 28.52 -12.88
N ALA A 305 -9.85 28.31 -11.64
CA ALA A 305 -9.65 29.21 -10.51
C ALA A 305 -8.69 28.65 -9.44
N ALA A 306 -8.38 27.36 -9.46
CA ALA A 306 -7.52 26.73 -8.48
C ALA A 306 -6.03 27.10 -8.64
N ALA A 307 -5.33 27.16 -7.50
CA ALA A 307 -3.88 27.27 -7.43
C ALA A 307 -3.14 26.01 -7.95
N ILE A 308 -1.87 26.17 -8.32
CA ILE A 308 -0.93 25.07 -8.55
C ILE A 308 -0.51 24.51 -7.18
N SER A 309 -0.51 23.19 -7.02
CA SER A 309 -0.01 22.54 -5.80
C SER A 309 1.40 22.02 -5.99
N ILE A 310 2.30 22.29 -5.05
CA ILE A 310 3.65 21.73 -5.02
C ILE A 310 3.79 20.89 -3.75
N SER A 311 3.91 19.57 -3.89
CA SER A 311 4.09 18.66 -2.76
C SER A 311 5.51 18.12 -2.68
N ALA A 312 6.11 18.13 -1.50
CA ALA A 312 7.45 17.59 -1.23
C ALA A 312 7.41 16.65 -0.01
N PRO A 313 8.36 15.71 0.13
CA PRO A 313 8.51 14.91 1.36
C PRO A 313 8.59 15.79 2.60
N SER A 314 7.87 15.43 3.65
CA SER A 314 7.94 16.16 4.91
C SER A 314 9.27 15.92 5.63
N THR A 315 9.74 16.92 6.37
CA THR A 315 10.98 16.85 7.17
C THR A 315 10.85 16.01 8.45
N LEU A 316 9.62 15.68 8.87
CA LEU A 316 9.38 14.72 9.95
C LEU A 316 9.89 13.34 9.52
N THR A 317 10.91 12.86 10.22
CA THR A 317 11.90 11.81 9.89
C THR A 317 11.38 10.45 9.39
N TRP A 318 10.08 10.18 9.45
CA TRP A 318 9.48 8.96 8.90
C TRP A 318 9.21 9.14 7.40
N ARG A 319 10.25 8.91 6.57
CA ARG A 319 10.34 9.22 5.12
C ARG A 319 9.08 8.87 4.28
N ALA A 320 8.28 7.91 4.71
CA ALA A 320 7.11 7.41 3.98
C ALA A 320 5.74 7.97 4.47
N ALA A 321 5.70 8.78 5.54
CA ALA A 321 4.46 9.13 6.23
C ALA A 321 3.70 10.35 5.66
N GLY A 322 4.40 11.35 5.13
CA GLY A 322 3.80 12.66 4.87
C GLY A 322 4.39 13.42 3.69
N LEU A 323 3.54 14.23 3.06
CA LEU A 323 3.94 15.27 2.11
C LEU A 323 3.53 16.62 2.69
N ASP A 324 4.43 17.58 2.62
CA ASP A 324 4.13 18.99 2.79
C ASP A 324 3.68 19.56 1.46
N THR A 325 2.66 20.43 1.45
CA THR A 325 2.10 21.00 0.22
C THR A 325 2.07 22.51 0.27
N LEU A 326 2.73 23.14 -0.68
CA LEU A 326 2.66 24.56 -0.98
C LEU A 326 1.62 24.78 -2.08
N PHE A 327 0.84 25.85 -1.99
CA PHE A 327 -0.02 26.32 -3.08
C PHE A 327 0.59 27.59 -3.67
N ALA A 328 0.68 27.64 -4.99
CA ALA A 328 1.20 28.77 -5.74
C ALA A 328 0.16 29.31 -6.71
N ASP A 329 0.15 30.62 -6.89
CA ASP A 329 -0.67 31.28 -7.89
C ASP A 329 -0.34 30.74 -9.27
N ARG A 330 -1.37 30.43 -10.05
CA ARG A 330 -1.23 29.76 -11.35
C ARG A 330 -0.51 30.62 -12.40
N SER A 331 -0.52 31.93 -12.22
CA SER A 331 -0.11 32.91 -13.21
C SER A 331 1.25 33.53 -12.89
N THR A 332 1.55 33.73 -11.60
CA THR A 332 2.82 34.30 -11.13
C THR A 332 3.76 33.27 -10.52
N GLY A 333 3.23 32.14 -10.03
CA GLY A 333 3.99 31.17 -9.23
C GLY A 333 4.24 31.62 -7.78
N ALA A 334 3.67 32.75 -7.35
CA ALA A 334 3.82 33.26 -5.99
C ALA A 334 3.13 32.36 -4.96
N ALA A 335 3.71 32.20 -3.78
CA ALA A 335 3.14 31.38 -2.72
C ALA A 335 1.81 31.98 -2.21
N LEU A 336 0.76 31.16 -2.18
CA LEU A 336 -0.57 31.50 -1.65
C LEU A 336 -0.83 30.90 -0.27
N GLY A 337 -0.09 29.86 0.12
CA GLY A 337 -0.23 29.23 1.43
C GLY A 337 0.38 27.83 1.48
N GLN A 338 0.57 27.32 2.69
CA GLN A 338 1.15 26.00 2.93
C GLN A 338 0.24 25.15 3.79
N HIS A 339 0.25 23.86 3.50
CA HIS A 339 -0.36 22.82 4.31
C HIS A 339 0.68 21.76 4.64
N LEU A 340 1.21 21.86 5.85
CA LEU A 340 2.26 20.99 6.35
C LEU A 340 1.66 19.72 6.96
N TYR A 341 2.34 18.59 6.77
CA TYR A 341 2.04 17.32 7.42
C TYR A 341 2.11 17.45 8.94
N SER A 342 3.11 18.18 9.45
CA SER A 342 3.28 18.44 10.89
C SER A 342 2.11 19.19 11.54
N ARG A 343 1.39 20.00 10.76
CA ARG A 343 0.22 20.77 11.21
C ARG A 343 -1.10 20.01 11.06
N GLN A 344 -1.06 18.79 10.54
CA GLN A 344 -2.26 17.93 10.52
C GLN A 344 -2.61 17.49 11.93
N SER A 345 -3.89 17.20 12.13
CA SER A 345 -4.37 16.64 13.38
C SER A 345 -3.66 15.32 13.71
N ALA A 346 -3.47 15.00 14.99
CA ALA A 346 -2.78 13.78 15.41
C ALA A 346 -3.44 12.51 14.81
N GLY A 347 -4.78 12.45 14.74
CA GLY A 347 -5.50 11.37 14.09
C GLY A 347 -5.18 11.23 12.59
N ALA A 348 -5.00 12.35 11.87
CA ALA A 348 -4.62 12.34 10.46
C ALA A 348 -3.17 11.86 10.26
N GLN A 349 -2.25 12.26 11.14
CA GLN A 349 -0.86 11.78 11.12
C GLN A 349 -0.79 10.26 11.39
N LEU A 350 -1.46 9.77 12.43
CA LEU A 350 -1.56 8.33 12.75
C LEU A 350 -2.17 7.53 11.59
N ARG A 351 -3.25 8.03 10.99
CA ARG A 351 -3.90 7.36 9.86
C ARG A 351 -2.99 7.26 8.64
N ARG A 352 -2.09 8.23 8.42
CA ARG A 352 -1.11 8.22 7.33
C ARG A 352 0.03 7.22 7.58
N LEU A 353 0.40 6.98 8.83
CA LEU A 353 1.41 5.97 9.19
C LEU A 353 0.98 4.53 8.93
N ALA A 354 -0.32 4.25 8.82
CA ALA A 354 -0.83 2.89 8.65
C ALA A 354 -0.23 2.16 7.44
N LYS A 355 -0.13 2.81 6.26
CA LYS A 355 0.45 2.17 5.06
C LYS A 355 1.97 1.95 5.19
N PRO A 356 2.79 2.94 5.56
CA PRO A 356 4.22 2.74 5.79
C PRO A 356 4.54 1.67 6.84
N LEU A 357 3.76 1.60 7.92
CA LEU A 357 3.91 0.55 8.94
C LEU A 357 3.55 -0.83 8.37
N HIS A 358 2.43 -0.94 7.65
CA HIS A 358 1.98 -2.20 7.05
C HIS A 358 2.95 -2.75 6.00
N THR A 359 3.62 -1.88 5.26
CA THR A 359 4.57 -2.26 4.20
C THR A 359 6.01 -2.38 4.70
N GLY A 360 6.28 -2.02 5.96
CA GLY A 360 7.64 -1.91 6.47
C GLY A 360 8.44 -0.76 5.87
N ALA A 361 7.84 0.17 5.14
CA ALA A 361 8.55 1.29 4.51
C ALA A 361 8.92 2.42 5.49
N ILE A 362 8.45 2.37 6.75
CA ILE A 362 8.61 3.46 7.74
C ILE A 362 10.07 3.86 8.03
N GLY A 363 10.99 2.90 8.06
CA GLY A 363 12.44 3.07 8.28
C GLY A 363 13.29 2.71 7.06
N GLY A 364 12.69 2.69 5.86
CA GLY A 364 13.37 2.33 4.62
C GLY A 364 13.75 0.85 4.52
N ALA A 365 14.93 0.56 3.97
CA ALA A 365 15.37 -0.79 3.65
C ALA A 365 15.44 -1.72 4.88
N TRP A 366 15.87 -1.20 6.04
CA TRP A 366 15.96 -1.98 7.27
C TRP A 366 14.62 -2.53 7.73
N THR A 367 13.59 -1.69 7.78
CA THR A 367 12.25 -2.11 8.20
C THR A 367 11.53 -2.93 7.13
N LYS A 368 11.85 -2.73 5.83
CA LYS A 368 11.40 -3.62 4.75
C LYS A 368 12.02 -5.02 4.88
N GLY A 369 13.31 -5.11 5.19
CA GLY A 369 14.00 -6.38 5.45
C GLY A 369 13.41 -7.12 6.66
N LEU A 370 13.12 -6.39 7.74
CA LEU A 370 12.42 -6.96 8.90
C LEU A 370 11.02 -7.46 8.53
N ALA A 371 10.25 -6.68 7.76
CA ALA A 371 8.93 -7.08 7.28
C ALA A 371 9.01 -8.35 6.42
N LEU A 372 10.02 -8.47 5.55
CA LEU A 372 10.27 -9.67 4.76
C LEU A 372 10.49 -10.90 5.64
N VAL A 373 11.38 -10.82 6.64
CA VAL A 373 11.64 -11.92 7.58
C VAL A 373 10.36 -12.33 8.30
N VAL A 374 9.61 -11.36 8.82
CA VAL A 374 8.34 -11.62 9.52
C VAL A 374 7.34 -12.32 8.60
N VAL A 375 7.17 -11.85 7.36
CA VAL A 375 6.22 -12.46 6.41
C VAL A 375 6.66 -13.86 6.00
N LEU A 376 7.96 -14.10 5.77
CA LEU A 376 8.49 -15.42 5.46
C LEU A 376 8.29 -16.41 6.61
N CYS A 377 8.56 -15.99 7.86
CA CYS A 377 8.20 -16.78 9.03
C CYS A 377 6.68 -17.03 9.11
N SER A 378 5.88 -16.05 8.70
CA SER A 378 4.42 -16.13 8.78
C SER A 378 3.78 -17.13 7.82
N LEU A 379 4.43 -17.41 6.69
CA LEU A 379 4.04 -18.49 5.78
C LEU A 379 4.00 -19.85 6.47
N THR A 380 4.77 -20.04 7.55
CA THR A 380 4.80 -21.29 8.29
C THR A 380 3.56 -21.49 9.18
N PHE A 381 2.86 -20.43 9.60
CA PHE A 381 1.79 -20.55 10.61
C PHE A 381 0.55 -21.31 10.11
N PRO A 382 0.00 -21.07 8.91
CA PRO A 382 -1.08 -21.88 8.37
C PRO A 382 -0.71 -23.36 8.28
N VAL A 383 0.51 -23.65 7.79
CA VAL A 383 1.01 -25.01 7.60
C VAL A 383 1.19 -25.71 8.95
N THR A 384 1.96 -25.11 9.86
CA THR A 384 2.22 -25.67 11.19
C THR A 384 0.95 -25.77 12.03
N GLY A 385 0.01 -24.83 11.91
CA GLY A 385 -1.29 -24.87 12.59
C GLY A 385 -2.13 -26.07 12.16
N VAL A 386 -2.24 -26.33 10.84
CA VAL A 386 -2.94 -27.50 10.30
C VAL A 386 -2.25 -28.80 10.73
N LEU A 387 -0.92 -28.86 10.66
CA LEU A 387 -0.16 -30.03 11.12
C LEU A 387 -0.38 -30.32 12.61
N LEU A 388 -0.42 -29.29 13.46
CA LEU A 388 -0.72 -29.43 14.89
C LEU A 388 -2.14 -29.93 15.13
N TRP A 389 -3.12 -29.47 14.35
CA TRP A 389 -4.48 -29.97 14.42
C TRP A 389 -4.56 -31.45 14.01
N LEU A 390 -3.99 -31.82 12.87
CA LEU A 390 -3.93 -33.21 12.38
C LEU A 390 -3.23 -34.15 13.38
N ASN A 391 -2.14 -33.69 13.98
CA ASN A 391 -1.41 -34.46 14.98
C ASN A 391 -2.21 -34.73 16.27
N ARG A 392 -3.22 -33.91 16.56
CA ARG A 392 -4.14 -34.09 17.71
C ARG A 392 -5.37 -34.91 17.36
N THR A 393 -5.85 -34.84 16.12
CA THR A 393 -7.05 -35.57 15.67
C THR A 393 -6.77 -37.00 15.23
N ARG A 394 -5.54 -37.32 14.80
CA ARG A 394 -5.12 -38.70 14.54
C ARG A 394 -5.19 -39.54 15.82
N ARG A 395 -6.28 -40.32 15.98
CA ARG A 395 -6.41 -41.36 17.02
C ARG A 395 -5.23 -42.31 16.95
N LYS A 396 -4.59 -42.61 18.08
CA LYS A 396 -3.69 -43.76 18.17
C LYS A 396 -4.55 -45.01 17.96
N GLN A 397 -4.26 -45.78 16.92
CA GLN A 397 -4.73 -47.17 16.84
C GLN A 397 -4.32 -47.87 18.15
N PRO A 398 -5.23 -48.55 18.86
CA PRO A 398 -4.83 -49.35 20.01
C PRO A 398 -3.78 -50.35 19.53
N LYS A 399 -2.60 -50.39 20.18
CA LYS A 399 -1.61 -51.44 19.91
C LYS A 399 -2.34 -52.76 20.16
N LYS A 400 -2.47 -53.62 19.14
CA LYS A 400 -2.90 -55.00 19.33
C LYS A 400 -1.92 -55.62 20.33
N THR A 401 -2.38 -55.84 21.55
CA THR A 401 -1.68 -56.64 22.55
C THR A 401 -1.53 -58.02 21.93
N ARG A 402 -0.31 -58.40 21.53
CA ARG A 402 -0.04 -59.80 21.19
C ARG A 402 -0.21 -60.58 22.47
N THR A 403 -1.27 -61.37 22.55
CA THR A 403 -1.42 -62.41 23.58
C THR A 403 -0.19 -63.30 23.48
N PRO A 404 0.55 -63.56 24.57
CA PRO A 404 1.60 -64.56 24.54
C PRO A 404 0.94 -65.90 24.23
N VAL A 405 1.44 -66.59 23.20
CA VAL A 405 1.11 -67.98 22.95
C VAL A 405 1.75 -68.75 24.10
N ALA A 406 0.93 -69.32 24.98
CA ALA A 406 1.40 -70.30 25.94
C ALA A 406 1.90 -71.51 25.14
N VAL A 407 3.18 -71.86 25.33
CA VAL A 407 3.80 -73.10 24.83
C VAL A 407 3.79 -74.10 25.96
#